data_AF-A0A5M6I744-F1
#
_entry.id   AF-A0A5M6I744-F1
#
_cell.length_a   1.000
_cell.length_b   1.000
_cell.length_c   1.000
_cell.angle_alpha   90.00
_cell.angle_beta   90.00
_cell.angle_gamma   90.00
#
_symmetry.space_group_name_H-M   'P 1'
#
loop_
_entity.id
_entity.type
_entity.pdbx_description
1 polymer ?
#
loop_
_entity_poly.entity_id
_entity_poly.type
_entity_poly.pdbx_seq_one_letter_code
_entity_poly.pdbx_strand_id
1 'polypeptide(L)'
;MPPSFAGPHHCLGTARRVSDEVFAEISDAAARQGGTLTLQQIEALKTAYDEAAPQRFRAIECIFNTCMCAAAKESMPKAFDEVELVSRFLYAHTSGIAWAVFESRFERPDRAWLAEFYRVLARFVVGRFDPDFPPRAIAVYIEAGQQKGQALSVCDLVQSEQGRAAVHECLLRIMAEPVTPQLAAELCAAITDAEAPAGAPKPAMTVEEAERFLTLLRHAKPVRAQTMPASCREGDEDDLDLFEDVRNLAFRAP
;
A
#
# COMPACT_ATOMS: atom_id res chain seq x y z
N MET A 1 -6.85 -28.34 20.89
CA MET A 1 -5.43 -28.48 20.48
C MET A 1 -4.66 -27.33 21.11
N PRO A 2 -3.44 -27.50 21.61
CA PRO A 2 -2.63 -26.35 21.97
C PRO A 2 -2.34 -25.54 20.70
N PRO A 3 -2.38 -24.20 20.74
CA PRO A 3 -2.07 -23.38 19.59
C PRO A 3 -0.62 -23.65 19.16
N SER A 4 -0.44 -24.12 17.92
CA SER A 4 0.89 -24.21 17.31
C SER A 4 1.36 -22.80 16.97
N PHE A 5 2.62 -22.49 17.24
CA PHE A 5 3.26 -21.24 16.83
C PHE A 5 3.30 -21.11 15.30
N ALA A 6 2.23 -20.59 14.70
CA ALA A 6 2.31 -19.90 13.42
C ALA A 6 2.83 -18.48 13.72
N GLY A 7 4.14 -18.38 13.89
CA GLY A 7 4.86 -17.17 14.29
C GLY A 7 6.36 -17.30 13.98
N PRO A 8 7.17 -16.26 14.25
CA PRO A 8 8.33 -15.64 13.55
C PRO A 8 9.32 -16.44 12.68
N HIS A 9 9.19 -17.76 12.53
CA HIS A 9 10.16 -18.61 11.84
C HIS A 9 10.22 -18.39 10.31
N HIS A 10 9.15 -17.92 9.68
CA HIS A 10 9.11 -17.70 8.23
C HIS A 10 9.86 -16.43 7.82
N CYS A 11 9.63 -15.34 8.54
CA CYS A 11 10.41 -14.11 8.39
C CYS A 11 11.89 -14.39 8.69
N LEU A 12 12.20 -15.24 9.68
CA LEU A 12 13.56 -15.66 9.99
C LEU A 12 14.19 -16.52 8.88
N GLY A 13 13.43 -17.43 8.27
CA GLY A 13 13.88 -18.25 7.14
C GLY A 13 14.19 -17.42 5.90
N THR A 14 13.30 -16.47 5.57
CA THR A 14 13.54 -15.48 4.52
C THR A 14 14.76 -14.62 4.85
N ALA A 15 14.82 -14.04 6.06
CA ALA A 15 15.93 -13.19 6.49
C ALA A 15 17.26 -13.93 6.45
N ARG A 16 17.30 -15.20 6.88
CA ARG A 16 18.49 -16.04 6.81
C ARG A 16 18.91 -16.27 5.36
N ARG A 17 17.99 -16.66 4.48
CA ARG A 17 18.32 -16.95 3.08
C ARG A 17 18.81 -15.70 2.34
N VAL A 18 18.18 -14.55 2.58
CA VAL A 18 18.62 -13.26 2.05
C VAL A 18 20.00 -12.88 2.60
N SER A 19 20.24 -13.09 3.90
CA SER A 19 21.55 -12.83 4.51
C SER A 19 22.63 -13.73 3.92
N ASP A 20 22.34 -15.02 3.73
CA ASP A 20 23.27 -15.99 3.13
C ASP A 20 23.64 -15.57 1.69
N GLU A 21 22.67 -15.10 0.89
CA GLU A 21 22.92 -14.56 -0.45
C GLU A 21 23.81 -13.30 -0.42
N VAL A 22 23.52 -12.34 0.47
CA VAL A 22 24.34 -11.13 0.65
C VAL A 22 25.77 -11.48 1.07
N PHE A 23 25.92 -12.36 2.06
CA PHE A 23 27.25 -12.76 2.56
C PHE A 23 28.02 -13.59 1.54
N ALA A 24 27.35 -14.40 0.71
CA ALA A 24 27.98 -15.10 -0.40
C ALA A 24 28.54 -14.10 -1.43
N GLU A 25 27.76 -13.10 -1.83
CA GLU A 25 28.23 -12.06 -2.77
C GLU A 25 29.44 -11.27 -2.22
N ILE A 26 29.42 -10.91 -0.93
CA ILE A 26 30.55 -10.25 -0.26
C ILE A 26 31.76 -11.17 -0.21
N SER A 27 31.58 -12.44 0.12
CA SER A 27 32.66 -13.43 0.20
C SER A 27 33.30 -13.67 -1.17
N ASP A 28 32.49 -13.79 -2.23
CA ASP A 28 32.96 -13.95 -3.60
C ASP A 28 33.67 -12.69 -4.12
N ALA A 29 33.20 -11.51 -3.74
CA ALA A 29 33.90 -10.26 -4.03
C ALA A 29 35.26 -10.19 -3.30
N ALA A 30 35.31 -10.55 -2.02
CA ALA A 30 36.55 -10.59 -1.24
C ALA A 30 37.55 -11.60 -1.82
N ALA A 31 37.09 -12.80 -2.20
CA ALA A 31 37.92 -13.83 -2.81
C ALA A 31 38.56 -13.34 -4.12
N ARG A 32 37.81 -12.62 -4.96
CA ARG A 32 38.33 -12.03 -6.21
C ARG A 32 39.36 -10.93 -5.99
N GLN A 33 39.38 -10.30 -4.82
CA GLN A 33 40.26 -9.18 -4.46
C GLN A 33 41.42 -9.60 -3.52
N GLY A 34 41.69 -10.90 -3.38
CA GLY A 34 42.80 -11.39 -2.55
C GLY A 34 42.47 -11.52 -1.06
N GLY A 35 41.19 -11.62 -0.71
CA GLY A 35 40.70 -11.95 0.63
C GLY A 35 40.25 -10.77 1.49
N THR A 36 40.39 -9.53 1.01
CA THR A 36 39.93 -8.33 1.71
C THR A 36 39.26 -7.36 0.75
N LEU A 37 38.29 -6.59 1.25
CA LEU A 37 37.62 -5.53 0.52
C LEU A 37 37.98 -4.17 1.11
N THR A 38 38.24 -3.18 0.26
CA THR A 38 38.33 -1.79 0.69
C THR A 38 36.95 -1.21 0.96
N LEU A 39 36.89 -0.10 1.69
CA LEU A 39 35.66 0.66 1.92
C LEU A 39 34.96 1.01 0.60
N GLN A 40 35.71 1.47 -0.40
CA GLN A 40 35.18 1.80 -1.73
C GLN A 40 34.56 0.58 -2.43
N GLN A 41 35.14 -0.61 -2.24
CA GLN A 41 34.58 -1.84 -2.81
C GLN A 41 33.32 -2.29 -2.08
N ILE A 42 33.25 -2.11 -0.76
CA ILE A 42 32.04 -2.37 0.03
C ILE A 42 30.93 -1.40 -0.38
N GLU A 43 31.24 -0.12 -0.55
CA GLU A 43 30.29 0.88 -1.04
C GLU A 43 29.79 0.54 -2.45
N ALA A 44 30.67 0.12 -3.36
CA ALA A 44 30.27 -0.30 -4.70
C ALA A 44 29.35 -1.54 -4.68
N LEU A 45 29.63 -2.52 -3.81
CA LEU A 45 28.75 -3.68 -3.63
C LEU A 45 27.38 -3.28 -3.06
N LYS A 46 27.36 -2.36 -2.09
CA LYS A 46 26.10 -1.81 -1.56
C LYS A 46 25.31 -1.09 -2.65
N THR A 47 25.95 -0.23 -3.45
CA THR A 47 25.28 0.48 -4.55
C THR A 47 24.69 -0.51 -5.56
N ALA A 48 25.46 -1.52 -5.98
CA ALA A 48 24.96 -2.57 -6.86
C ALA A 48 23.81 -3.38 -6.24
N TYR A 49 23.86 -3.62 -4.93
CA TYR A 49 22.78 -4.26 -4.19
C TYR A 49 21.50 -3.42 -4.21
N ASP A 50 21.60 -2.12 -3.96
CA ASP A 50 20.49 -1.18 -3.96
C ASP A 50 19.88 -0.99 -5.36
N GLU A 51 20.72 -0.92 -6.41
CA GLU A 51 20.26 -0.86 -7.81
C GLU A 51 19.48 -2.12 -8.23
N ALA A 52 19.84 -3.28 -7.68
CA ALA A 52 19.15 -4.54 -7.90
C ALA A 52 17.91 -4.76 -7.00
N ALA A 53 17.59 -3.81 -6.11
CA ALA A 53 16.54 -3.98 -5.11
C ALA A 53 15.16 -4.36 -5.69
N PRO A 54 14.67 -3.81 -6.82
CA PRO A 54 13.39 -4.24 -7.40
C PRO A 54 13.36 -5.72 -7.81
N GLN A 55 14.47 -6.24 -8.33
CA GLN A 55 14.58 -7.64 -8.73
C GLN A 55 14.67 -8.54 -7.49
N ARG A 56 15.45 -8.11 -6.49
CA ARG A 56 15.59 -8.83 -5.21
C ARG A 56 14.29 -8.83 -4.42
N PHE A 57 13.52 -7.75 -4.43
CA PHE A 57 12.22 -7.67 -3.76
C PHE A 57 11.29 -8.82 -4.21
N ARG A 58 11.20 -9.07 -5.52
CA ARG A 58 10.43 -10.19 -6.07
C ARG A 58 11.00 -11.55 -5.65
N ALA A 59 12.32 -11.69 -5.61
CA ALA A 59 12.97 -12.92 -5.16
C ALA A 59 12.70 -13.19 -3.66
N ILE A 60 12.77 -12.16 -2.82
CA ILE A 60 12.47 -12.22 -1.38
C ILE A 60 11.01 -12.59 -1.15
N GLU A 61 10.09 -11.96 -1.88
CA GLU A 61 8.67 -12.32 -1.85
C GLU A 61 8.44 -13.78 -2.23
N CYS A 62 9.10 -14.26 -3.31
CA CYS A 62 9.01 -15.65 -3.75
C CYS A 62 9.53 -16.63 -2.69
N ILE A 63 10.67 -16.31 -2.05
CA ILE A 63 11.24 -17.11 -0.96
C ILE A 63 10.26 -17.15 0.22
N PHE A 64 9.74 -16.00 0.64
CA PHE A 64 8.78 -15.94 1.73
C PHE A 64 7.52 -16.75 1.42
N ASN A 65 6.91 -16.54 0.26
CA ASN A 65 5.70 -17.25 -0.15
C ASN A 65 5.95 -18.76 -0.25
N THR A 66 7.12 -19.18 -0.73
CA THR A 66 7.51 -20.61 -0.74
C THR A 66 7.62 -21.16 0.68
N CYS A 67 8.27 -20.43 1.60
CA CYS A 67 8.38 -20.81 3.00
C CYS A 67 7.02 -20.89 3.71
N MET A 68 6.09 -19.99 3.38
CA MET A 68 4.73 -20.00 3.90
C MET A 68 3.92 -21.18 3.34
N CYS A 69 3.95 -21.40 2.02
CA CYS A 69 3.24 -22.50 1.36
C CYS A 69 3.73 -23.88 1.83
N ALA A 70 5.02 -24.04 2.09
CA ALA A 70 5.59 -25.31 2.54
C ALA A 70 5.16 -25.71 3.96
N ALA A 71 4.75 -24.74 4.79
CA ALA A 71 4.44 -24.96 6.20
C ALA A 71 2.94 -24.95 6.52
N ALA A 72 2.10 -24.44 5.61
CA ALA A 72 0.71 -24.15 5.92
C ALA A 72 -0.26 -25.28 5.58
N LYS A 73 -1.28 -25.46 6.44
CA LYS A 73 -2.46 -26.29 6.18
C LYS A 73 -3.67 -25.48 5.67
N GLU A 74 -3.59 -24.15 5.72
CA GLU A 74 -4.63 -23.19 5.34
C GLU A 74 -4.06 -22.07 4.47
N SER A 75 -4.93 -21.24 3.87
CA SER A 75 -4.53 -20.06 3.10
C SER A 75 -3.79 -19.07 4.01
N MET A 76 -2.51 -18.83 3.75
CA MET A 76 -1.69 -17.90 4.53
C MET A 76 -1.61 -16.51 3.89
N PRO A 77 -1.41 -15.46 4.70
CA PRO A 77 -1.11 -14.13 4.19
C PRO A 77 0.15 -14.15 3.32
N LYS A 78 0.10 -13.45 2.18
CA LYS A 78 1.23 -13.26 1.27
C LYS A 78 2.31 -12.41 1.96
N ALA A 79 3.56 -12.55 1.52
CA ALA A 79 4.68 -11.70 1.98
C ALA A 79 4.38 -10.21 1.80
N PHE A 80 3.69 -9.91 0.71
CA PHE A 80 3.34 -8.59 0.28
C PHE A 80 1.95 -8.65 -0.34
N ASP A 81 1.10 -7.71 0.05
CA ASP A 81 -0.23 -7.54 -0.54
C ASP A 81 -0.24 -6.23 -1.33
N GLU A 82 -0.08 -6.34 -2.64
CA GLU A 82 -0.08 -5.19 -3.56
C GLU A 82 -1.41 -4.42 -3.48
N VAL A 83 -2.52 -5.13 -3.27
CA VAL A 83 -3.85 -4.52 -3.15
C VAL A 83 -3.92 -3.72 -1.87
N GLU A 84 -3.35 -4.23 -0.78
CA GLU A 84 -3.26 -3.50 0.48
C GLU A 84 -2.38 -2.25 0.35
N LEU A 85 -1.24 -2.33 -0.34
CA LEU A 85 -0.43 -1.13 -0.55
C LEU A 85 -1.22 -0.05 -1.31
N VAL A 86 -1.86 -0.43 -2.42
CA VAL A 86 -2.69 0.48 -3.21
C VAL A 86 -3.87 1.01 -2.40
N SER A 87 -4.52 0.18 -1.58
CA SER A 87 -5.63 0.60 -0.72
C SER A 87 -5.20 1.71 0.24
N ARG A 88 -3.99 1.62 0.81
CA ARG A 88 -3.42 2.65 1.71
C ARG A 88 -3.16 3.96 0.97
N PHE A 89 -2.62 3.90 -0.25
CA PHE A 89 -2.43 5.09 -1.07
C PHE A 89 -3.76 5.78 -1.40
N LEU A 90 -4.78 5.02 -1.81
CA LEU A 90 -6.10 5.56 -2.10
C LEU A 90 -6.79 6.11 -0.84
N TYR A 91 -6.72 5.39 0.28
CA TYR A 91 -7.28 5.82 1.56
C TYR A 91 -6.69 7.16 1.99
N ALA A 92 -5.36 7.27 2.02
CA ALA A 92 -4.67 8.48 2.45
C ALA A 92 -5.05 9.74 1.65
N HIS A 93 -5.41 9.58 0.37
CA HIS A 93 -5.68 10.70 -0.53
C HIS A 93 -7.17 10.96 -0.78
N THR A 94 -8.05 10.00 -0.49
CA THR A 94 -9.47 10.07 -0.88
C THR A 94 -10.44 9.78 0.26
N SER A 95 -9.94 9.48 1.48
CA SER A 95 -10.78 9.18 2.65
C SER A 95 -11.87 10.24 2.84
N GLY A 96 -11.53 11.53 2.78
CA GLY A 96 -12.50 12.61 2.94
C GLY A 96 -13.63 12.62 1.92
N ILE A 97 -13.43 12.03 0.73
CA ILE A 97 -14.49 11.86 -0.27
C ILE A 97 -15.43 10.74 0.16
N ALA A 98 -14.91 9.62 0.65
CA ALA A 98 -15.72 8.55 1.22
C ALA A 98 -16.55 9.08 2.40
N TRP A 99 -15.95 9.86 3.29
CA TRP A 99 -16.66 10.52 4.39
C TRP A 99 -17.82 11.39 3.90
N ALA A 100 -17.60 12.26 2.92
CA ALA A 100 -18.65 13.13 2.39
C ALA A 100 -19.80 12.36 1.71
N VAL A 101 -19.52 11.19 1.13
CA VAL A 101 -20.53 10.34 0.48
C VAL A 101 -21.35 9.60 1.52
N PHE A 102 -20.70 9.05 2.55
CA PHE A 102 -21.33 8.15 3.53
C PHE A 102 -21.73 8.81 4.86
N GLU A 103 -21.55 10.13 4.99
CA GLU A 103 -21.92 10.96 6.13
C GLU A 103 -23.33 10.65 6.69
N SER A 104 -24.30 10.41 5.81
CA SER A 104 -25.69 10.15 6.22
C SER A 104 -25.93 8.75 6.78
N ARG A 105 -24.98 7.82 6.56
CA ARG A 105 -25.08 6.42 7.01
C ARG A 105 -24.33 6.15 8.31
N PHE A 106 -23.28 6.92 8.58
CA PHE A 106 -22.41 6.68 9.72
C PHE A 106 -22.08 8.00 10.41
N GLU A 107 -22.20 8.01 11.74
CA GLU A 107 -21.59 9.07 12.55
C GLU A 107 -20.05 8.97 12.46
N ARG A 108 -19.53 7.73 12.38
CA ARG A 108 -18.14 7.38 12.04
C ARG A 108 -18.14 5.99 11.36
N PRO A 109 -17.74 5.82 10.08
CA PRO A 109 -17.55 4.50 9.48
C PRO A 109 -16.57 3.69 10.32
N ASP A 110 -16.93 2.43 10.52
CA ASP A 110 -16.08 1.47 11.22
C ASP A 110 -14.72 1.31 10.50
N ARG A 111 -13.63 1.14 11.26
CA ARG A 111 -12.27 1.03 10.68
C ARG A 111 -12.14 -0.22 9.79
N ALA A 112 -12.75 -1.34 10.18
CA ALA A 112 -12.72 -2.56 9.38
C ALA A 112 -13.58 -2.41 8.12
N TRP A 113 -14.70 -1.68 8.21
CA TRP A 113 -15.49 -1.30 7.03
C TRP A 113 -14.68 -0.47 6.03
N LEU A 114 -13.98 0.57 6.50
CA LEU A 114 -13.14 1.43 5.65
C LEU A 114 -12.00 0.65 5.01
N ALA A 115 -11.34 -0.22 5.76
CA ALA A 115 -10.28 -1.07 5.22
C ALA A 115 -10.79 -1.95 4.07
N GLU A 116 -11.93 -2.63 4.24
CA GLU A 116 -12.47 -3.47 3.17
C GLU A 116 -12.99 -2.64 1.99
N PHE A 117 -13.66 -1.50 2.25
CA PHE A 117 -14.10 -0.58 1.20
C PHE A 117 -12.92 -0.16 0.30
N TYR A 118 -11.80 0.27 0.90
CA TYR A 118 -10.63 0.71 0.16
C TYR A 118 -9.87 -0.42 -0.53
N ARG A 119 -9.88 -1.62 0.05
CA ARG A 119 -9.30 -2.80 -0.59
C ARG A 119 -10.07 -3.19 -1.85
N VAL A 120 -11.40 -3.12 -1.82
CA VAL A 120 -12.24 -3.38 -2.98
C VAL A 120 -12.11 -2.25 -4.01
N LEU A 121 -12.10 -0.99 -3.56
CA LEU A 121 -11.86 0.16 -4.44
C LEU A 121 -10.49 0.04 -5.14
N ALA A 122 -9.44 -0.38 -4.43
CA ALA A 122 -8.13 -0.63 -5.02
C ALA A 122 -8.20 -1.66 -6.16
N ARG A 123 -8.87 -2.80 -5.94
CA ARG A 123 -9.05 -3.81 -7.00
C ARG A 123 -9.81 -3.26 -8.19
N PHE A 124 -10.90 -2.54 -7.94
CA PHE A 124 -11.70 -1.94 -9.01
C PHE A 124 -10.86 -0.94 -9.81
N VAL A 125 -10.13 -0.05 -9.14
CA VAL A 125 -9.30 0.97 -9.78
C VAL A 125 -8.17 0.36 -10.59
N VAL A 126 -7.46 -0.63 -10.03
CA VAL A 126 -6.37 -1.31 -10.72
C VAL A 126 -6.89 -2.10 -11.93
N GLY A 127 -8.00 -2.82 -11.77
CA GLY A 127 -8.57 -3.62 -12.85
C GLY A 127 -9.18 -2.78 -13.98
N ARG A 128 -9.72 -1.59 -13.66
CA ARG A 128 -10.52 -0.80 -14.60
C ARG A 128 -9.83 0.43 -15.17
N PHE A 129 -8.98 1.09 -14.39
CA PHE A 129 -8.40 2.39 -14.76
C PHE A 129 -6.89 2.38 -14.81
N ASP A 130 -6.20 1.70 -13.89
CA ASP A 130 -4.74 1.81 -13.76
C ASP A 130 -4.06 0.49 -13.35
N PRO A 131 -3.90 -0.45 -14.29
CA PRO A 131 -3.16 -1.70 -14.05
C PRO A 131 -1.70 -1.49 -13.64
N ASP A 132 -1.14 -0.33 -13.98
CA ASP A 132 0.25 0.03 -13.67
C ASP A 132 0.41 0.73 -12.31
N PHE A 133 -0.67 0.94 -11.56
CA PHE A 133 -0.57 1.55 -10.24
C PHE A 133 0.21 0.69 -9.23
N PRO A 134 -0.04 -0.64 -9.09
CA PRO A 134 0.72 -1.49 -8.19
C PRO A 134 2.25 -1.41 -8.40
N PRO A 135 2.81 -1.57 -9.62
CA PRO A 135 4.26 -1.47 -9.79
C PRO A 135 4.82 -0.07 -9.46
N ARG A 136 4.08 1.02 -9.71
CA ARG A 136 4.50 2.37 -9.27
C ARG A 136 4.48 2.50 -7.75
N ALA A 137 3.45 2.00 -7.08
CA ALA A 137 3.36 1.99 -5.61
C ALA A 137 4.49 1.15 -4.98
N ILE A 138 4.82 0.00 -5.56
CA ILE A 138 5.94 -0.85 -5.13
C ILE A 138 7.28 -0.12 -5.30
N ALA A 139 7.49 0.60 -6.40
CA ALA A 139 8.71 1.38 -6.60
C ALA A 139 8.89 2.44 -5.50
N VAL A 140 7.80 3.15 -5.14
CA VAL A 140 7.81 4.12 -4.01
C VAL A 140 8.14 3.42 -2.69
N TYR A 141 7.54 2.24 -2.45
CA TYR A 141 7.81 1.44 -1.25
C TYR A 141 9.28 1.03 -1.14
N ILE A 142 9.87 0.54 -2.23
CA ILE A 142 11.27 0.12 -2.27
C ILE A 142 12.20 1.31 -2.04
N GLU A 143 11.97 2.43 -2.73
CA GLU A 143 12.78 3.64 -2.58
C GLU A 143 12.75 4.18 -1.15
N ALA A 144 11.55 4.29 -0.55
CA ALA A 144 11.40 4.75 0.81
C ALA A 144 12.00 3.75 1.82
N GLY A 145 11.87 2.45 1.54
CA GLY A 145 12.48 1.38 2.33
C GLY A 145 14.00 1.42 2.34
N GLN A 146 14.64 1.81 1.22
CA GLN A 146 16.10 2.02 1.16
C GLN A 146 16.57 3.19 2.03
N GLN A 147 15.73 4.23 2.17
CA GLN A 147 16.08 5.44 2.94
C GLN A 147 15.78 5.27 4.44
N LYS A 148 14.66 4.64 4.79
CA LYS A 148 14.14 4.58 6.17
C LYS A 148 14.26 3.20 6.83
N GLY A 149 14.46 2.14 6.04
CA GLY A 149 14.56 0.77 6.55
C GLY A 149 13.35 0.40 7.41
N GLN A 150 13.64 -0.05 8.64
CA GLN A 150 12.61 -0.48 9.60
C GLN A 150 11.77 0.67 10.17
N ALA A 151 12.20 1.93 10.01
CA ALA A 151 11.46 3.11 10.47
C ALA A 151 10.46 3.62 9.42
N LEU A 152 10.28 2.90 8.30
CA LEU A 152 9.34 3.27 7.25
C LEU A 152 7.89 3.13 7.73
N SER A 153 7.15 4.23 7.73
CA SER A 153 5.70 4.25 7.98
C SER A 153 4.89 4.38 6.68
N VAL A 154 3.59 4.07 6.74
CA VAL A 154 2.67 4.32 5.62
C VAL A 154 2.58 5.82 5.30
N CYS A 155 2.63 6.68 6.33
CA CYS A 155 2.65 8.13 6.17
C CYS A 155 3.85 8.58 5.32
N ASP A 156 5.02 7.99 5.52
CA ASP A 156 6.21 8.31 4.73
C ASP A 156 6.04 7.98 3.25
N LEU A 157 5.38 6.87 2.95
CA LEU A 157 5.11 6.42 1.58
C LEU A 157 4.16 7.39 0.88
N VAL A 158 2.99 7.64 1.48
CA VAL A 158 1.91 8.40 0.85
C VAL A 158 2.23 9.90 0.80
N GLN A 159 3.07 10.42 1.69
CA GLN A 159 3.50 11.82 1.73
C GLN A 159 4.82 12.09 0.99
N SER A 160 5.50 11.07 0.48
CA SER A 160 6.66 11.28 -0.41
C SER A 160 6.24 11.98 -1.71
N GLU A 161 7.17 12.66 -2.37
CA GLU A 161 6.90 13.27 -3.68
C GLU A 161 6.46 12.22 -4.71
N GLN A 162 7.16 11.09 -4.73
CA GLN A 162 6.92 9.95 -5.60
C GLN A 162 5.58 9.29 -5.27
N GLY A 163 5.25 9.15 -3.98
CA GLY A 163 3.97 8.60 -3.52
C GLY A 163 2.77 9.46 -3.93
N ARG A 164 2.88 10.79 -3.75
CA ARG A 164 1.87 11.74 -4.24
C ARG A 164 1.75 11.70 -5.76
N ALA A 165 2.88 11.63 -6.48
CA ALA A 165 2.88 11.53 -7.93
C ALA A 165 2.19 10.25 -8.42
N ALA A 166 2.46 9.11 -7.79
CA ALA A 166 1.87 7.82 -8.15
C ALA A 166 0.33 7.82 -8.02
N VAL A 167 -0.19 8.39 -6.94
CA VAL A 167 -1.65 8.55 -6.73
C VAL A 167 -2.24 9.57 -7.69
N HIS A 168 -1.58 10.70 -7.87
CA HIS A 168 -2.04 11.73 -8.80
C HIS A 168 -2.20 11.18 -10.23
N GLU A 169 -1.24 10.40 -10.70
CA GLU A 169 -1.31 9.75 -12.01
C GLU A 169 -2.49 8.78 -12.12
N CYS A 170 -2.76 8.02 -11.05
CA CYS A 170 -3.93 7.14 -10.97
C CYS A 170 -5.24 7.93 -11.03
N LEU A 171 -5.35 9.01 -10.24
CA LEU A 171 -6.53 9.87 -10.24
C LEU A 171 -6.77 10.53 -11.61
N LEU A 172 -5.71 10.95 -12.32
CA LEU A 172 -5.83 11.48 -13.67
C LEU A 172 -6.46 10.48 -14.65
N ARG A 173 -6.13 9.19 -14.55
CA ARG A 173 -6.75 8.14 -15.37
C ARG A 173 -8.24 7.97 -15.06
N ILE A 174 -8.62 8.03 -13.79
CA ILE A 174 -10.03 8.03 -13.38
C ILE A 174 -10.75 9.28 -13.91
N MET A 175 -10.09 10.45 -13.84
CA MET A 175 -10.65 11.73 -14.30
C MET A 175 -10.90 11.80 -15.80
N ALA A 176 -10.06 11.14 -16.60
CA ALA A 176 -10.15 11.12 -18.04
C ALA A 176 -11.44 10.43 -18.55
N GLU A 177 -11.99 9.50 -17.77
CA GLU A 177 -13.22 8.80 -18.15
C GLU A 177 -14.48 9.52 -17.64
N PRO A 178 -15.53 9.68 -18.46
CA PRO A 178 -16.79 10.25 -17.98
C PRO A 178 -17.46 9.33 -16.94
N VAL A 179 -18.00 9.92 -15.87
CA VAL A 179 -18.91 9.19 -14.97
C VAL A 179 -20.18 8.87 -15.74
N THR A 180 -20.48 7.58 -15.85
CA THR A 180 -21.71 7.08 -16.47
C THR A 180 -22.49 6.25 -15.45
N PRO A 181 -23.82 6.11 -15.61
CA PRO A 181 -24.61 5.22 -14.75
C PRO A 181 -24.10 3.78 -14.75
N GLN A 182 -23.58 3.31 -15.89
CA GLN A 182 -22.98 1.99 -16.01
C GLN A 182 -21.72 1.86 -15.15
N LEU A 183 -20.83 2.86 -15.18
CA LEU A 183 -19.62 2.86 -14.36
C LEU A 183 -19.95 2.92 -12.86
N ALA A 184 -20.95 3.71 -12.46
CA ALA A 184 -21.43 3.75 -11.09
C ALA A 184 -22.03 2.40 -10.66
N ALA A 185 -22.79 1.73 -11.53
CA ALA A 185 -23.32 0.40 -11.28
C ALA A 185 -22.22 -0.66 -11.15
N GLU A 186 -21.16 -0.59 -11.96
CA GLU A 186 -20.00 -1.49 -11.87
C GLU A 186 -19.26 -1.34 -10.52
N LEU A 187 -18.99 -0.10 -10.08
CA LEU A 187 -18.39 0.16 -8.77
C LEU A 187 -19.32 -0.32 -7.64
N CYS A 188 -20.61 0.01 -7.71
CA CYS A 188 -21.62 -0.41 -6.76
C CYS A 188 -21.66 -1.94 -6.61
N ALA A 189 -21.65 -2.66 -7.74
CA ALA A 189 -21.62 -4.13 -7.76
C ALA A 189 -20.32 -4.66 -7.15
N ALA A 190 -19.16 -4.11 -7.54
CA ALA A 190 -17.87 -4.53 -6.99
C ALA A 190 -17.82 -4.39 -5.46
N ILE A 191 -18.32 -3.27 -4.92
CA ILE A 191 -18.40 -3.04 -3.47
C ILE A 191 -19.41 -3.99 -2.80
N THR A 192 -20.59 -4.16 -3.40
CA THR A 192 -21.67 -4.96 -2.82
C THR A 192 -21.41 -6.46 -2.89
N ASP A 193 -20.65 -6.93 -3.87
CA ASP A 193 -20.32 -8.35 -4.04
C ASP A 193 -19.03 -8.75 -3.30
N ALA A 194 -18.33 -7.78 -2.70
CA ALA A 194 -17.11 -8.04 -1.96
C ALA A 194 -17.33 -9.04 -0.81
N GLU A 195 -16.48 -10.07 -0.77
CA GLU A 195 -16.41 -10.97 0.38
C GLU A 195 -15.67 -10.26 1.52
N ALA A 196 -16.37 -10.00 2.61
CA ALA A 196 -15.78 -9.49 3.84
C ALA A 196 -15.26 -10.66 4.70
N PRO A 197 -14.10 -10.50 5.37
CA PRO A 197 -13.64 -11.47 6.36
C PRO A 197 -14.70 -11.79 7.42
N ALA A 198 -14.68 -12.99 7.97
CA ALA A 198 -15.66 -13.40 8.98
C ALA A 198 -15.68 -12.41 10.17
N GLY A 199 -16.83 -11.80 10.44
CA GLY A 199 -17.02 -10.81 11.50
C GLY A 199 -16.70 -9.36 11.11
N ALA A 200 -16.17 -9.10 9.90
CA ALA A 200 -16.00 -7.74 9.40
C ALA A 200 -17.31 -7.21 8.78
N PRO A 201 -17.66 -5.93 9.00
CA PRO A 201 -18.83 -5.34 8.38
C PRO A 201 -18.63 -5.24 6.87
N LYS A 202 -19.58 -5.81 6.12
CA LYS A 202 -19.51 -5.83 4.65
C LYS A 202 -19.73 -4.43 4.09
N PRO A 203 -18.84 -3.92 3.21
CA PRO A 203 -19.09 -2.65 2.55
C PRO A 203 -20.28 -2.76 1.61
N ALA A 204 -21.11 -1.72 1.62
CA ALA A 204 -22.29 -1.61 0.78
C ALA A 204 -22.41 -0.18 0.28
N MET A 205 -22.71 -0.04 -1.00
CA MET A 205 -22.80 1.23 -1.71
C MET A 205 -24.01 1.13 -2.65
N THR A 206 -24.75 2.23 -2.79
CA THR A 206 -25.81 2.38 -3.79
C THR A 206 -25.24 2.98 -5.06
N VAL A 207 -25.95 2.84 -6.19
CA VAL A 207 -25.53 3.45 -7.46
C VAL A 207 -25.41 4.97 -7.34
N GLU A 208 -26.32 5.63 -6.61
CA GLU A 208 -26.26 7.07 -6.35
C GLU A 208 -25.01 7.47 -5.55
N GLU A 209 -24.65 6.69 -4.54
CA GLU A 209 -23.40 6.91 -3.78
C GLU A 209 -22.16 6.67 -4.63
N ALA A 210 -22.18 5.66 -5.51
CA ALA A 210 -21.09 5.37 -6.44
C ALA A 210 -20.90 6.52 -7.44
N GLU A 211 -21.99 7.02 -8.02
CA GLU A 211 -21.98 8.18 -8.93
C GLU A 211 -21.47 9.43 -8.21
N ARG A 212 -21.96 9.69 -6.99
CA ARG A 212 -21.49 10.82 -6.17
C ARG A 212 -20.01 10.69 -5.82
N PHE A 213 -19.56 9.50 -5.43
CA PHE A 213 -18.15 9.21 -5.09
C PHE A 213 -17.25 9.45 -6.29
N LEU A 214 -17.56 8.87 -7.45
CA LEU A 214 -16.80 9.05 -8.68
C LEU A 214 -16.79 10.51 -9.13
N THR A 215 -17.93 11.20 -9.02
CA THR A 215 -18.03 12.62 -9.36
C THR A 215 -17.12 13.47 -8.47
N LEU A 216 -17.18 13.27 -7.15
CA LEU A 216 -16.31 13.97 -6.20
C LEU A 216 -14.84 13.63 -6.41
N LEU A 217 -14.52 12.37 -6.72
CA LEU A 217 -13.16 11.92 -7.03
C LEU A 217 -12.61 12.62 -8.28
N ARG A 218 -13.44 12.87 -9.29
CA ARG A 218 -13.03 13.63 -10.48
C ARG A 218 -12.84 15.12 -10.23
N HIS A 219 -13.58 15.68 -9.28
CA HIS A 219 -13.48 17.08 -8.91
C HIS A 219 -12.51 17.33 -7.75
N ALA A 220 -11.93 16.27 -7.18
CA ALA A 220 -10.89 16.36 -6.19
C ALA A 220 -9.73 17.15 -6.81
N LYS A 221 -9.45 18.33 -6.27
CA LYS A 221 -8.25 19.05 -6.66
C LYS A 221 -7.06 18.13 -6.33
N PRO A 222 -6.07 18.00 -7.24
CA PRO A 222 -4.86 17.24 -6.94
C PRO A 222 -4.32 17.73 -5.61
N VAL A 223 -4.18 16.79 -4.68
CA VAL A 223 -3.95 17.04 -3.25
C VAL A 223 -2.87 18.10 -3.09
N ARG A 224 -3.25 19.29 -2.61
CA ARG A 224 -2.28 20.32 -2.22
C ARG A 224 -1.49 19.75 -1.06
N ALA A 225 -0.18 19.67 -1.25
CA ALA A 225 0.80 19.48 -0.19
C ALA A 225 0.53 20.52 0.90
N GLN A 226 -0.11 20.11 1.99
CA GLN A 226 -0.07 20.86 3.23
C GLN A 226 0.57 19.95 4.27
N THR A 227 1.77 20.38 4.65
CA THR A 227 2.57 19.95 5.78
C THR A 227 1.70 19.76 7.01
N MET A 228 1.55 18.51 7.46
CA MET A 228 1.21 18.26 8.86
C MET A 228 2.44 18.54 9.73
N PRO A 229 2.27 19.08 10.95
CA PRO A 229 3.37 19.33 11.88
C PRO A 229 4.07 18.01 12.22
N ALA A 230 5.39 18.07 12.34
CA ALA A 230 6.31 16.94 12.49
C ALA A 230 6.23 16.21 13.85
N SER A 231 5.03 15.92 14.35
CA SER A 231 4.83 15.17 15.59
C SER A 231 4.04 13.88 15.35
N CYS A 232 4.53 13.03 14.45
CA CYS A 232 4.30 11.59 14.57
C CYS A 232 5.39 11.06 15.51
N ARG A 233 5.13 11.06 16.82
CA ARG A 233 6.02 10.40 17.78
C ARG A 233 5.72 8.90 17.76
N GLU A 234 6.79 8.11 17.73
CA GLU A 234 6.76 6.66 17.86
C GLU A 234 5.98 6.26 19.13
N GLY A 235 4.90 5.50 18.96
CA GLY A 235 4.24 4.81 20.08
C GLY A 235 2.71 4.80 20.11
N ASP A 236 2.02 5.58 19.27
CA ASP A 236 0.54 5.60 19.29
C ASP A 236 -0.03 4.60 18.27
N GLU A 237 -0.88 3.68 18.74
CA GLU A 237 -1.62 2.67 17.96
C GLU A 237 -2.67 3.27 16.98
N ASP A 238 -2.49 4.50 16.53
CA ASP A 238 -3.49 5.30 15.82
C ASP A 238 -2.96 5.97 14.55
N ASP A 239 -2.12 5.28 13.78
CA ASP A 239 -1.71 5.70 12.43
C ASP A 239 -2.90 5.91 11.48
N LEU A 240 -4.08 5.34 11.78
CA LEU A 240 -5.30 5.49 10.98
C LEU A 240 -6.15 6.72 11.30
N ASP A 241 -5.94 7.34 12.48
CA ASP A 241 -6.74 8.49 12.94
C ASP A 241 -6.14 9.85 12.55
N LEU A 242 -4.90 9.87 12.06
CA LEU A 242 -4.21 11.09 11.62
C LEU A 242 -4.64 11.58 10.22
N PHE A 243 -5.49 10.85 9.50
CA PHE A 243 -5.93 11.20 8.15
C PHE A 243 -7.22 12.07 8.11
N GLU A 244 -7.70 12.58 9.25
CA GLU A 244 -8.96 13.35 9.35
C GLU A 244 -8.94 14.76 8.72
N ASP A 245 -7.81 15.25 8.22
CA ASP A 245 -7.68 16.65 7.76
C ASP A 245 -8.04 16.89 6.27
N VAL A 246 -8.83 15.99 5.67
CA VAL A 246 -9.48 16.22 4.36
C VAL A 246 -10.84 16.93 4.52
N ARG A 247 -11.34 17.16 5.74
CA ARG A 247 -12.56 17.96 6.01
C ARG A 247 -12.49 19.37 5.40
N ASN A 248 -11.29 19.91 5.16
CA ASN A 248 -11.07 21.22 4.54
C ASN A 248 -11.16 21.25 3.00
N LEU A 249 -11.26 20.10 2.32
CA LEU A 249 -11.31 20.05 0.85
C LEU A 249 -12.73 20.09 0.27
N ALA A 250 -13.76 19.83 1.08
CA ALA A 250 -15.14 19.74 0.59
C ALA A 250 -15.95 21.05 0.65
N PHE A 251 -15.60 22.05 1.48
CA PHE A 251 -16.42 23.27 1.58
C PHE A 251 -15.60 24.53 1.84
N ARG A 252 -15.23 25.22 0.76
CA ARG A 252 -15.27 26.68 0.70
C ARG A 252 -15.91 27.08 -0.62
N ALA A 253 -17.24 27.19 -0.64
CA ALA A 253 -17.89 28.07 -1.60
C ALA A 253 -17.51 29.53 -1.28
N PRO A 254 -17.41 30.43 -2.28
CA PRO A 254 -17.24 31.86 -2.03
C PRO A 254 -18.40 32.45 -1.22
#